data_AF-A0A916XWP5-F1
#
_entry.id   AF-A0A916XWP5-F1
#
_cell.length_a   1.000
_cell.length_b   1.000
_cell.length_c   1.000
_cell.angle_alpha   90.00
_cell.angle_beta   90.00
_cell.angle_gamma   90.00
#
_symmetry.space_group_name_H-M   'P 1'
#
loop_
_entity.id
_entity.type
_entity.pdbx_description
1 polymer ?
#
loop_
_entity_poly.entity_id
_entity_poly.type
_entity_poly.pdbx_seq_one_letter_code
_entity_poly.pdbx_strand_id
1 'polypeptide(L)' 'MALPQVAVVVLLLAWGFPLHASVVVLLLTGQTVCMPRLLSDPQRFAAWYNATGTTLYVLGMLASAFAVAALAGGAA' A
#
# COMPACT_ATOMS: atom_id res chain seq x y z
N MET A 1 -5.45 2.76 -8.93
CA MET A 1 -4.37 2.44 -7.96
C MET A 1 -4.84 1.55 -6.81
N ALA A 2 -6.03 1.78 -6.24
CA ALA A 2 -6.54 0.91 -5.16
C ALA A 2 -6.79 -0.55 -5.60
N LEU A 3 -7.28 -0.78 -6.83
CA LEU A 3 -7.62 -2.12 -7.34
C LEU A 3 -6.45 -3.13 -7.26
N PRO A 4 -5.23 -2.85 -7.77
CA PRO A 4 -4.10 -3.76 -7.60
C PRO A 4 -3.63 -3.88 -6.14
N GLN A 5 -3.71 -2.84 -5.32
CA GLN A 5 -3.38 -2.93 -3.89
C GLN A 5 -4.33 -3.86 -3.13
N VAL A 6 -5.63 -3.83 -3.45
CA VAL A 6 -6.61 -4.76 -2.89
C VAL A 6 -6.29 -6.20 -3.28
N ALA A 7 -5.89 -6.45 -4.54
CA ALA A 7 -5.46 -7.78 -4.97
C ALA A 7 -4.24 -8.28 -4.16
N VAL A 8 -3.24 -7.43 -3.91
CA VAL A 8 -2.06 -7.76 -3.09
C VAL A 8 -2.45 -8.11 -1.66
N VAL A 9 -3.38 -7.37 -1.04
CA VAL A 9 -3.89 -7.69 0.31
C VAL A 9 -4.51 -9.09 0.35
N VAL A 10 -5.34 -9.43 -0.65
CA VAL A 10 -5.97 -10.76 -0.74
C VAL A 10 -4.91 -11.86 -0.89
N LEU A 11 -3.90 -11.65 -1.74
CA LEU A 11 -2.79 -12.60 -1.94
C LEU A 11 -1.96 -12.81 -0.67
N LEU A 12 -1.63 -11.73 0.06
CA LEU A 12 -0.87 -11.82 1.32
C LEU A 12 -1.65 -12.58 2.41
N LEU A 13 -2.96 -12.37 2.48
CA LEU A 13 -3.83 -13.14 3.38
C LEU A 13 -3.90 -14.61 2.98
N ALA A 14 -4.02 -14.90 1.68
CA ALA A 14 -4.04 -16.27 1.16
C ALA A 14 -2.73 -17.02 1.42
N TRP A 15 -1.59 -16.32 1.43
CA TRP A 15 -0.26 -16.88 1.74
C TRP A 15 0.10 -16.86 3.23
N GLY A 16 -0.81 -16.49 4.13
CA GLY A 16 -0.58 -16.58 5.57
C GLY A 16 0.29 -15.47 6.16
N PHE A 17 0.39 -14.31 5.50
CA PHE A 17 1.11 -13.13 5.99
C PHE A 17 0.16 -12.01 6.46
N PRO A 18 -0.60 -12.20 7.57
CA PRO A 18 -1.59 -11.23 8.03
C PRO A 18 -0.96 -9.90 8.47
N LEU A 19 0.25 -9.93 9.03
CA LEU A 19 0.97 -8.71 9.40
C LEU A 19 1.29 -7.84 8.18
N HIS A 20 1.83 -8.43 7.12
CA HIS A 20 2.13 -7.69 5.89
C HIS A 20 0.84 -7.18 5.21
N ALA A 21 -0.22 -7.98 5.19
CA ALA A 21 -1.53 -7.56 4.70
C ALA A 21 -2.04 -6.34 5.48
N SER A 22 -1.93 -6.34 6.82
CA SER A 22 -2.37 -5.24 7.66
C SER A 22 -1.59 -3.93 7.42
N VAL A 23 -0.28 -4.02 7.15
CA VAL A 23 0.54 -2.87 6.73
C VAL A 23 0.02 -2.29 5.41
N VAL A 24 -0.23 -3.13 4.40
CA VAL A 24 -0.73 -2.66 3.09
C VAL A 24 -2.12 -2.03 3.23
N VAL A 25 -3.00 -2.58 4.07
CA VAL A 25 -4.31 -1.99 4.37
C VAL A 25 -4.19 -0.63 5.07
N LEU A 26 -3.28 -0.49 6.03
CA LEU A 26 -3.03 0.77 6.73
C LEU A 26 -2.57 1.86 5.75
N LEU A 27 -1.65 1.50 4.84
CA LEU A 27 -1.17 2.41 3.79
C LEU A 27 -2.29 2.74 2.79
N LEU A 28 -3.13 1.78 2.38
CA LEU A 28 -4.28 2.05 1.52
C LEU A 28 -5.29 3.01 2.18
N THR A 29 -5.47 2.88 3.49
CA THR A 29 -6.32 3.77 4.30
C THR A 29 -5.73 5.19 4.35
N GLY A 30 -4.42 5.33 4.53
CA GLY A 30 -3.74 6.63 4.46
C GLY A 30 -3.91 7.34 3.10
N GLN A 31 -3.83 6.59 2.00
CA GLN A 31 -4.07 7.12 0.65
C GLN A 31 -5.52 7.60 0.46
N THR A 32 -6.50 6.83 0.94
CA THR A 32 -7.92 7.21 0.83
C THR A 32 -8.27 8.41 1.70
N VAL A 33 -7.65 8.59 2.86
CA VAL A 33 -7.80 9.79 3.69
C VAL A 33 -7.14 11.03 3.07
N CYS A 34 -6.09 10.87 2.26
CA CYS A 34 -5.46 11.98 1.54
C CYS A 34 -6.29 12.45 0.31
N MET A 35 -7.17 11.60 -0.21
CA MET A 35 -7.97 11.89 -1.42
C MET A 35 -8.94 13.07 -1.27
N PRO A 36 -9.74 13.17 -0.17
CA PRO A 36 -10.57 14.34 0.08
C PRO A 36 -9.80 15.65 0.08
N ARG A 37 -8.57 15.64 0.65
CA ARG A 37 -7.70 16.82 0.71
C ARG A 37 -7.21 17.26 -0.67
N LEU A 38 -6.94 16.31 -1.58
CA LEU A 38 -6.64 16.62 -2.98
C LEU A 38 -7.87 17.21 -3.69
N LEU A 39 -9.04 16.62 -3.49
CA LEU A 39 -10.27 17.04 -4.16
C LEU A 39 -10.75 18.44 -3.72
N SER A 40 -10.38 18.89 -2.52
CA SER A 40 -10.70 20.25 -2.04
C SER A 40 -9.99 21.35 -2.82
N ASP A 41 -8.74 21.14 -3.25
CA ASP A 41 -7.97 22.12 -4.01
C ASP A 41 -6.89 21.42 -4.88
N PRO A 42 -7.28 20.88 -6.04
CA PRO A 42 -6.46 19.95 -6.80
C PRO A 42 -5.18 20.60 -7.35
N GLN A 43 -5.20 21.89 -7.69
CA GLN A 43 -4.01 22.59 -8.19
C GLN A 43 -2.93 22.72 -7.11
N ARG A 44 -3.34 23.02 -5.87
CA ARG A 44 -2.42 23.20 -4.74
C ARG A 44 -1.92 21.87 -4.18
N PHE A 45 -2.79 20.86 -4.12
CA PHE A 45 -2.48 19.59 -3.46
C PHE A 45 -2.00 18.47 -4.41
N ALA A 46 -1.99 18.67 -5.73
CA ALA A 46 -1.49 17.65 -6.68
C ALA A 46 -0.05 17.22 -6.41
N ALA A 47 0.86 18.17 -6.16
CA ALA A 47 2.26 17.87 -5.85
C ALA A 47 2.41 17.19 -4.48
N TRP A 48 1.64 17.64 -3.48
CA TRP A 48 1.64 17.06 -2.13
C TRP A 48 1.11 15.62 -2.14
N TYR A 49 -0.02 15.38 -2.82
CA TYR A 49 -0.62 14.06 -2.94
C TYR A 49 0.27 13.08 -3.71
N ASN A 50 0.95 13.53 -4.78
CA ASN A 50 1.90 12.67 -5.50
C ASN A 50 3.12 12.32 -4.66
N ALA A 51 3.70 13.27 -3.91
CA ALA A 51 4.82 12.99 -3.03
C ALA A 51 4.43 12.00 -1.92
N THR A 52 3.34 12.25 -1.19
CA THR A 52 2.90 11.38 -0.09
C THR A 52 2.36 10.04 -0.59
N GLY A 53 1.49 10.05 -1.60
CA GLY A 53 0.86 8.85 -2.15
C GLY A 53 1.85 7.89 -2.81
N THR A 54 2.82 8.41 -3.57
CA THR A 54 3.85 7.58 -4.22
C THR A 54 4.76 6.93 -3.18
N THR A 55 5.19 7.65 -2.14
CA THR A 55 5.99 7.07 -1.06
C THR A 55 5.22 5.96 -0.33
N LEU A 56 3.95 6.19 -0.01
CA LEU A 56 3.10 5.19 0.65
C LEU A 56 2.92 3.92 -0.20
N TYR A 57 2.78 4.09 -1.52
CA TYR A 57 2.68 2.99 -2.47
C TYR A 57 3.99 2.18 -2.56
N VAL A 58 5.15 2.85 -2.65
CA VAL A 58 6.47 2.20 -2.70
C VAL A 58 6.76 1.44 -1.41
N LEU A 59 6.40 1.98 -0.24
CA LEU A 59 6.51 1.26 1.03
C LEU A 59 5.66 -0.01 1.06
N GLY A 60 4.45 0.02 0.49
CA GLY A 60 3.61 -1.17 0.32
C GLY A 60 4.23 -2.22 -0.59
N MET A 61 4.87 -1.79 -1.70
CA MET A 61 5.61 -2.70 -2.59
C MET A 61 6.81 -3.33 -1.89
N LEU A 62 7.57 -2.55 -1.11
CA LEU A 62 8.70 -3.07 -0.32
C LEU A 62 8.25 -4.10 0.72
N ALA A 63 7.19 -3.82 1.49
CA ALA A 63 6.63 -4.76 2.45
C ALA A 63 6.17 -6.07 1.77
N SER A 64 5.56 -5.97 0.59
CA SER A 64 5.14 -7.13 -0.20
C SER A 64 6.35 -7.93 -0.70
N ALA A 65 7.41 -7.26 -1.15
CA ALA A 65 8.65 -7.89 -1.58
C ALA A 65 9.33 -8.67 -0.45
N PHE A 66 9.38 -8.13 0.77
CA PHE A 66 9.91 -8.85 1.92
C PHE A 66 9.08 -10.08 2.28
N ALA A 67 7.75 -10.00 2.23
CA ALA A 67 6.87 -11.14 2.48
C ALA A 67 7.09 -12.26 1.45
N VAL A 68 7.15 -11.91 0.17
CA VAL A 68 7.41 -12.87 -0.92
C VAL A 68 8.83 -13.45 -0.82
N ALA A 69 9.83 -12.65 -0.45
CA ALA A 69 11.19 -13.13 -0.22
C ALA A 69 11.27 -14.12 0.96
N ALA A 70 10.55 -13.86 2.06
CA ALA A 70 10.46 -14.78 3.19
C ALA A 70 9.78 -16.11 2.80
N LEU A 71 8.72 -16.05 1.97
CA LEU A 71 8.04 -17.22 1.42
C LEU A 71 8.95 -18.04 0.49
N ALA A 72 9.68 -17.37 -0.40
CA ALA A 72 10.59 -18.02 -1.35
C ALA A 72 11.88 -18.55 -0.70
N GLY A 73 12.33 -17.93 0.39
CA GLY A 73 13.52 -18.32 1.14
C GLY A 73 13.34 -19.47 2.13
N GLY A 74 12.12 -19.99 2.31
CA GLY A 74 11.86 -21.12 3.21
C GLY A 74 11.97 -20.79 4.71
N ALA A 75 11.68 -19.55 5.11
CA ALA A 75 11.65 -19.16 6.52
C ALA A 75 10.30 -19.47 7.20
N ALA A 76 9.66 -20.58 6.82
CA ALA A 76 8.41 -21.08 7.39
C ALA A 76 8.67 -22.40 8.14
#